data_AF-A0A412ZCB3-F1
#
_entry.id   AF-A0A412ZCB3-F1
#
_cell.length_a   1.000
_cell.length_b   1.000
_cell.length_c   1.000
_cell.angle_alpha   90.00
_cell.angle_beta   90.00
_cell.angle_gamma   90.00
#
_symmetry.space_group_name_H-M   'P 1'
#
loop_
_entity.id
_entity.type
_entity.pdbx_description
1 polymer ?
#
loop_
_entity_poly.entity_id
_entity_poly.type
_entity_poly.pdbx_seq_one_letter_code
_entity_poly.pdbx_strand_id
1 'polypeptide(L)'
;MEIVNNVTAQEFIQVVFSNRQEQSNVVGKWFSPKETGEQIKTKAKKYLANYQNYVSYLEKVVQLPVEDLDKELFKAKIQQQSKNMSDEEKQLMIQTLQG
;
A
#
# COMPACT_ATOMS: atom_id res chain seq x y z
N MET A 1 -17.32 -4.53 -8.11
CA MET A 1 -16.85 -5.38 -7.01
C MET A 1 -18.11 -5.95 -6.38
N GLU A 2 -18.39 -7.23 -6.58
CA GLU A 2 -19.54 -7.85 -5.94
C GLU A 2 -19.30 -7.87 -4.43
N ILE A 3 -20.25 -7.34 -3.67
CA ILE A 3 -20.25 -7.46 -2.22
C ILE A 3 -20.53 -8.94 -1.93
N VAL A 4 -19.52 -9.67 -1.47
CA VAL A 4 -19.68 -11.05 -1.01
C VAL A 4 -20.53 -11.00 0.26
N ASN A 5 -21.84 -11.19 0.12
CA ASN A 5 -22.79 -10.96 1.20
C ASN A 5 -22.70 -12.01 2.31
N ASN A 6 -22.07 -13.18 2.07
CA ASN A 6 -21.76 -14.18 3.08
C ASN A 6 -20.47 -14.94 2.69
N VAL A 7 -19.55 -15.12 3.64
CA VAL A 7 -18.38 -16.00 3.49
C VAL A 7 -18.57 -17.22 4.37
N THR A 8 -18.65 -18.41 3.78
CA THR A 8 -18.69 -19.66 4.54
C THR A 8 -17.28 -20.07 4.98
N ALA A 9 -17.19 -20.90 6.03
CA ALA A 9 -15.90 -21.45 6.46
C ALA A 9 -15.23 -22.29 5.36
N GLN A 10 -16.01 -23.06 4.59
CA GLN A 10 -15.47 -23.88 3.49
C GLN A 10 -14.82 -23.03 2.41
N GLU A 11 -15.52 -21.98 1.94
CA GLU A 11 -14.99 -21.05 0.91
C GLU A 11 -13.74 -20.34 1.42
N PHE A 12 -13.77 -19.86 2.66
CA PHE A 12 -12.59 -19.20 3.24
C PHE A 12 -11.40 -20.15 3.33
N ILE A 13 -11.59 -21.40 3.75
CA ILE A 13 -10.49 -22.37 3.83
C ILE A 13 -9.96 -22.75 2.44
N GLN A 14 -10.79 -22.80 1.39
CA GLN A 14 -10.28 -22.94 0.01
C GLN A 14 -9.34 -21.79 -0.36
N VAL A 15 -9.68 -20.56 0.02
CA VAL A 15 -8.78 -19.40 -0.13
C VAL A 15 -7.51 -19.55 0.73
N VAL A 16 -7.59 -20.12 1.94
CA VAL A 16 -6.41 -20.41 2.78
C VAL A 16 -5.41 -21.34 2.09
N PHE A 17 -5.91 -22.33 1.34
CA PHE A 17 -5.08 -23.31 0.62
C PHE A 17 -4.70 -22.89 -0.80
N SER A 18 -5.24 -21.78 -1.30
CA SER A 18 -4.89 -21.21 -2.60
C SER A 18 -3.43 -20.71 -2.66
N ASN A 19 -2.94 -20.38 -3.84
CA ASN A 19 -1.60 -19.80 -3.95
C ASN A 19 -1.56 -18.37 -3.36
N ARG A 20 -0.35 -17.87 -3.08
CA ARG A 20 -0.16 -16.56 -2.43
C ARG A 20 -0.81 -15.40 -3.19
N GLN A 21 -0.79 -15.45 -4.52
CA GLN A 21 -1.35 -14.38 -5.35
C GLN A 21 -2.88 -14.39 -5.29
N GLU A 22 -3.49 -15.56 -5.46
CA GLU A 22 -4.94 -15.75 -5.35
C GLU A 22 -5.45 -15.30 -3.98
N GLN A 23 -4.77 -15.73 -2.92
CA GLN A 23 -5.14 -15.32 -1.57
C GLN A 23 -5.00 -13.81 -1.37
N SER A 24 -3.90 -13.20 -1.85
CA SER A 24 -3.71 -11.75 -1.75
C SER A 24 -4.78 -10.98 -2.53
N ASN A 25 -5.28 -11.51 -3.64
CA ASN A 25 -6.35 -10.87 -4.42
C ASN A 25 -7.69 -10.85 -3.66
N VAL A 26 -7.96 -11.86 -2.83
CA VAL A 26 -9.23 -11.97 -2.08
C VAL A 26 -9.16 -11.25 -0.74
N VAL A 27 -8.12 -11.51 0.05
CA VAL A 27 -8.05 -11.06 1.45
C VAL A 27 -6.88 -10.12 1.74
N GLY A 28 -6.12 -9.71 0.71
CA GLY A 28 -5.05 -8.69 0.77
C GLY A 28 -3.77 -9.09 1.52
N LYS A 29 -3.79 -10.20 2.27
CA LYS A 29 -2.69 -10.71 3.11
C LYS A 29 -2.72 -12.23 3.20
N TRP A 30 -1.72 -12.80 3.88
CA TRP A 30 -1.53 -14.24 3.96
C TRP A 30 -2.13 -14.90 5.22
N PHE A 31 -2.88 -15.98 5.04
CA PHE A 31 -3.29 -16.95 6.05
C PHE A 31 -2.64 -18.30 5.75
N SER A 32 -2.11 -18.93 6.81
CA SER A 32 -1.42 -20.21 6.71
C SER A 32 -2.39 -21.37 6.93
N PRO A 33 -2.32 -22.44 6.12
CA PRO A 33 -3.11 -23.66 6.35
C PRO A 33 -2.73 -24.39 7.66
N LYS A 34 -1.65 -23.97 8.32
CA LYS A 34 -1.21 -24.50 9.63
C LYS A 34 -1.82 -23.74 10.82
N GLU A 35 -2.52 -22.64 10.60
CA GLU A 35 -3.14 -21.84 11.67
C GLU A 35 -4.44 -22.51 12.16
N THR A 36 -4.71 -22.41 13.46
CA THR A 36 -6.01 -22.81 14.02
C THR A 36 -7.09 -21.78 13.67
N GLY A 37 -8.36 -22.16 13.82
CA GLY A 37 -9.49 -21.23 13.62
C GLY A 37 -9.41 -19.96 14.48
N GLU A 38 -8.93 -20.06 15.72
CA GLU A 38 -8.76 -18.90 16.61
C GLU A 38 -7.62 -17.97 16.15
N GLN A 39 -6.51 -18.55 15.70
CA GLN A 39 -5.39 -17.78 15.12
C GLN A 39 -5.85 -17.06 13.85
N ILE A 40 -6.59 -17.74 12.98
CA ILE A 40 -7.21 -17.16 11.79
C ILE A 40 -8.11 -15.99 12.16
N LYS A 41 -9.04 -16.15 13.12
CA LYS A 41 -9.94 -15.07 13.54
C LYS A 41 -9.20 -13.87 14.13
N THR A 42 -8.20 -14.12 14.96
CA THR A 42 -7.36 -13.07 15.55
C THR A 42 -6.62 -12.28 14.48
N LYS A 43 -6.03 -12.98 13.51
CA LYS A 43 -5.33 -12.37 12.39
C LYS A 43 -6.26 -11.59 11.46
N ALA A 44 -7.44 -12.13 11.16
CA ALA A 44 -8.46 -11.46 10.37
C ALA A 44 -8.91 -10.13 11.01
N LYS A 45 -9.14 -10.10 12.33
CA LYS A 45 -9.44 -8.86 13.07
C LYS A 45 -8.33 -7.82 12.93
N LYS A 46 -7.07 -8.25 13.09
CA LYS A 46 -5.90 -7.37 12.92
C LYS A 46 -5.81 -6.81 11.49
N TYR A 47 -6.05 -7.65 10.50
CA TYR A 47 -6.04 -7.24 9.09
C TYR A 47 -7.18 -6.27 8.78
N LEU A 48 -8.38 -6.51 9.29
CA LEU A 48 -9.51 -5.61 9.13
C LEU A 48 -9.20 -4.20 9.69
N ALA A 49 -8.65 -4.12 10.90
CA ALA A 49 -8.25 -2.84 11.49
C ALA A 49 -7.18 -2.12 10.63
N ASN A 50 -6.20 -2.86 10.10
CA ASN A 50 -5.20 -2.29 9.21
C ASN A 50 -5.81 -1.80 7.88
N TYR A 51 -6.75 -2.55 7.30
CA TYR A 51 -7.43 -2.14 6.07
C TYR A 51 -8.26 -0.88 6.27
N GLN A 52 -8.95 -0.75 7.40
CA GLN A 52 -9.67 0.48 7.74
C GLN A 52 -8.71 1.68 7.80
N ASN A 53 -7.54 1.51 8.39
CA ASN A 53 -6.51 2.56 8.41
C ASN A 53 -5.98 2.89 7.01
N TYR A 54 -5.71 1.87 6.18
CA TYR A 54 -5.25 2.07 4.80
C TYR A 54 -6.30 2.76 3.94
N VAL A 55 -7.56 2.33 4.02
CA VAL A 55 -8.68 2.96 3.32
C VAL A 55 -8.81 4.42 3.75
N SER A 56 -8.84 4.70 5.06
CA SER A 56 -8.94 6.07 5.55
C SER A 56 -7.78 6.97 5.10
N TYR A 57 -6.57 6.43 5.00
CA TYR A 57 -5.42 7.17 4.47
C TYR A 57 -5.58 7.43 2.98
N LEU A 58 -5.91 6.41 2.18
CA LEU A 58 -6.11 6.54 0.73
C LEU A 58 -7.27 7.49 0.41
N GLU A 59 -8.36 7.44 1.16
CA GLU A 59 -9.48 8.38 1.07
C GLU A 59 -9.01 9.83 1.24
N LYS A 60 -8.02 10.10 2.10
CA LYS A 60 -7.42 11.43 2.23
C LYS A 60 -6.51 11.76 1.05
N VAL A 61 -5.71 10.79 0.60
CA VAL A 61 -4.80 10.96 -0.55
C VAL A 61 -5.56 11.29 -1.83
N VAL A 62 -6.69 10.63 -2.10
CA VAL A 62 -7.50 10.90 -3.30
C VAL A 62 -8.15 12.30 -3.29
N GLN A 63 -8.19 12.97 -2.14
CA GLN A 63 -8.68 14.35 -2.01
C GLN A 63 -7.56 15.38 -2.12
N LEU A 64 -6.29 14.96 -2.23
CA LEU A 64 -5.17 15.89 -2.39
C LEU A 64 -5.18 16.51 -3.80
N PRO A 65 -4.89 17.81 -3.93
CA PRO A 65 -4.69 18.43 -5.23
C PRO A 65 -3.54 17.76 -5.99
N VAL A 66 -3.74 17.53 -7.29
CA VAL A 66 -2.72 16.91 -8.14
C VAL A 66 -1.47 17.78 -8.22
N GLU A 67 -1.63 19.10 -8.27
CA GLU A 67 -0.53 20.05 -8.37
C GLU A 67 0.37 20.02 -7.13
N ASP A 68 -0.22 19.84 -5.94
CA ASP A 68 0.53 19.70 -4.69
C ASP A 68 1.30 18.37 -4.67
N LEU A 69 0.68 17.28 -5.13
CA LEU A 69 1.34 15.98 -5.27
C LEU A 69 2.52 16.06 -6.25
N ASP A 70 2.32 16.65 -7.42
CA ASP A 70 3.36 16.78 -8.45
C ASP A 70 4.53 17.64 -7.96
N LYS A 71 4.24 18.74 -7.25
CA LYS A 71 5.25 19.60 -6.65
C LYS A 71 6.09 18.87 -5.61
N GLU A 72 5.47 18.13 -4.70
CA GLU A 72 6.21 17.37 -3.67
C GLU A 72 6.97 16.18 -4.28
N LEU A 73 6.40 15.49 -5.28
CA LEU A 73 7.09 14.45 -6.04
C LEU A 73 8.32 14.99 -6.76
N PHE A 74 8.19 16.17 -7.39
CA PHE A 74 9.31 16.84 -8.05
C PHE A 74 10.42 17.15 -7.04
N LYS A 75 10.11 17.82 -5.93
CA LYS A 75 11.09 18.09 -4.86
C LYS A 75 11.79 16.83 -4.37
N ALA A 76 11.04 15.76 -4.14
CA ALA A 76 11.59 14.49 -3.69
C ALA A 76 12.57 13.87 -4.70
N LYS A 77 12.27 13.95 -6.01
CA LYS A 77 13.16 13.49 -7.09
C LYS A 77 14.47 14.29 -7.11
N ILE A 78 14.40 15.62 -6.99
CA ILE A 78 15.59 16.49 -6.94
C ILE A 78 16.44 16.17 -5.70
N GLN A 79 15.81 16.01 -4.53
CA GLN A 79 16.51 15.60 -3.31
C GLN A 79 17.18 14.23 -3.46
N GLN A 80 16.52 13.26 -4.10
CA GLN A 80 17.09 11.94 -4.32
C GLN A 80 18.30 11.98 -5.27
N GLN A 81 18.23 12.74 -6.35
CA GLN A 81 19.33 12.89 -7.31
C GLN A 81 20.54 13.59 -6.69
N SER A 82 20.29 14.64 -5.91
CA SER A 82 21.34 15.43 -5.25
C SER A 82 22.08 14.70 -4.12
N LYS A 83 21.55 13.58 -3.59
CA LYS A 83 22.23 12.80 -2.53
C LYS A 83 23.60 12.26 -2.95
N ASN A 84 23.78 11.98 -4.24
CA ASN A 84 25.03 11.42 -4.78
C ASN A 84 25.83 12.43 -5.60
N MET A 85 25.37 13.69 -5.66
CA MET A 85 26.01 14.76 -6.42
C MET A 85 27.04 15.49 -5.58
N SER A 86 28.13 15.93 -6.21
CA SER A 86 29.06 16.90 -5.65
C SER A 86 28.36 18.26 -5.47
N ASP A 87 28.93 19.15 -4.66
CA ASP A 87 28.32 20.46 -4.41
C ASP A 87 28.31 21.36 -5.67
N GLU A 88 29.24 21.14 -6.59
CA GLU A 88 29.28 21.80 -7.90
C GLU A 88 28.12 21.34 -8.80
N GLU A 89 27.84 20.03 -8.83
CA GLU A 89 26.72 19.45 -9.58
C GLU A 89 25.37 19.91 -9.02
N LYS A 90 25.25 20.03 -7.69
CA LYS A 90 24.04 20.59 -7.05
C LYS A 90 23.82 22.06 -7.43
N GLN A 91 24.86 22.88 -7.45
CA GLN A 91 24.73 24.30 -7.84
C GLN A 91 24.29 24.45 -9.30
N LEU A 92 24.85 23.66 -10.21
CA LEU A 92 24.45 23.64 -11.62
C LEU A 92 22.99 23.21 -11.81
N MET A 93 22.57 22.20 -11.05
CA MET A 93 21.19 21.71 -11.05
C MET A 93 20.20 22.78 -10.57
N ILE A 94 20.54 23.51 -9.50
CA ILE A 94 19.70 24.61 -8.97
C ILE A 94 19.58 25.75 -9.99
N GLN A 95 20.68 26.14 -10.66
CA GLN A 95 20.65 27.19 -11.68
C GLN A 95 19.77 26.81 -12.89
N THR A 96 19.81 25.55 -13.31
CA THR A 96 19.02 25.05 -14.46
C THR A 96 17.51 25.04 -14.16
N LEU A 97 17.12 24.91 -12.89
CA LEU A 97 15.71 24.90 -12.47
C LEU A 97 15.13 26.31 -12.22
N GLN A 98 15.95 27.35 -12.25
CA GLN A 98 15.55 28.75 -12.03
C GLN A 98 15.42 29.57 -13.33
N GLY A 99 15.78 28.99 -14.49
CA GLY A 99 15.60 29.58 -15.83
C GLY A 99 14.41 28.97 -16.56
#